data_AF-A0A358KMT8-F1
#
_entry.id   AF-A0A358KMT8-F1
#
_cell.length_a   1.000
_cell.length_b   1.000
_cell.length_c   1.000
_cell.angle_alpha   90.00
_cell.angle_beta   90.00
_cell.angle_gamma   90.00
#
_symmetry.space_group_name_H-M   'P 1'
#
loop_
_entity.id
_entity.type
_entity.pdbx_description
1 polymer ?
#
loop_
_entity_poly.entity_id
_entity_poly.type
_entity_poly.pdbx_seq_one_letter_code
_entity_poly.pdbx_strand_id
1 'polypeptide(L)'
;MNDNNQKFPKGVEIVGSAIIENDQGEILLVRAPKWHNKWTMPGGHIEPGEKIAQALLREAAEETGLQLKAGPVIAFGELINSKDFHRPAHF
;
A
#
# COMPACT_ATOMS: atom_id res chain seq x y z
N MET A 1 15.69 -21.90 8.65
CA MET A 1 15.71 -21.64 7.21
C MET A 1 14.29 -21.76 6.71
N ASN A 2 13.61 -20.64 6.45
CA ASN A 2 12.35 -20.57 5.71
C ASN A 2 12.33 -19.16 5.12
N ASP A 3 12.87 -19.01 3.92
CA ASP A 3 12.81 -17.78 3.15
C ASP A 3 11.49 -17.81 2.36
N ASN A 4 10.42 -17.34 2.99
CA ASN A 4 9.08 -17.27 2.40
C ASN A 4 8.90 -16.02 1.51
N ASN A 5 9.99 -15.44 0.99
CA ASN A 5 9.92 -14.24 0.16
C ASN A 5 9.64 -14.58 -1.31
N GLN A 6 8.51 -15.23 -1.58
CA GLN A 6 8.09 -15.56 -2.94
C GLN A 6 7.43 -14.35 -3.60
N LYS A 7 8.26 -13.37 -3.98
CA LYS A 7 7.85 -12.18 -4.75
C LYS A 7 7.02 -12.57 -5.97
N PHE A 8 5.96 -11.82 -6.27
CA PHE A 8 5.15 -11.99 -7.48
C PHE A 8 6.05 -12.08 -8.73
N PRO A 9 5.66 -12.85 -9.77
CA PRO A 9 6.41 -12.91 -11.02
C PRO A 9 6.60 -11.48 -11.55
N LYS A 10 7.81 -11.16 -12.03
CA LYS A 10 8.18 -9.83 -12.56
C LYS A 10 7.11 -9.35 -13.55
N GLY A 11 6.16 -8.52 -13.12
CA GLY A 11 5.11 -8.01 -13.99
C GLY A 11 3.86 -7.47 -13.29
N VAL A 12 3.41 -8.06 -12.18
CA VAL A 12 2.22 -7.59 -11.45
C VAL A 12 2.59 -7.31 -10.00
N GLU A 13 2.45 -6.04 -9.60
CA GLU A 13 2.52 -5.62 -8.20
C GLU A 13 1.11 -5.35 -7.69
N ILE A 14 0.82 -5.83 -6.48
CA ILE A 14 -0.43 -5.50 -5.79
C ILE A 14 -0.10 -4.49 -4.71
N VAL A 15 -0.75 -3.34 -4.78
CA VAL A 15 -0.63 -2.25 -3.80
C VAL A 15 -2.00 -1.92 -3.25
N GLY A 16 -2.05 -1.40 -2.03
CA GLY A 16 -3.27 -0.88 -1.44
C GLY A 16 -3.04 0.46 -0.77
N SER A 17 -4.15 1.18 -0.56
CA SER A 17 -4.17 2.41 0.23
C SER A 17 -5.36 2.39 1.19
N ALA A 18 -5.14 2.86 2.40
CA ALA A 18 -6.17 2.95 3.43
C ALA A 18 -6.74 4.38 3.48
N ILE A 19 -8.07 4.48 3.46
CA ILE A 19 -8.76 5.71 3.86
C ILE A 19 -9.01 5.62 5.36
N ILE A 20 -8.39 6.53 6.11
CA ILE A 20 -8.51 6.61 7.57
C ILE A 20 -9.17 7.94 7.88
N GLU A 21 -10.36 7.88 8.44
CA GLU A 21 -11.20 9.03 8.79
C GLU A 21 -11.27 9.13 10.32
N ASN A 22 -11.16 10.34 10.86
CA ASN A 22 -11.39 10.61 12.28
C ASN A 22 -12.88 10.96 12.55
N ASP A 23 -13.25 11.15 13.82
CA ASP A 23 -14.63 11.48 14.20
C ASP A 23 -15.13 12.84 13.67
N GLN A 24 -14.24 13.67 13.13
CA GLN A 24 -14.56 14.96 12.53
C GLN A 24 -14.74 14.89 11.00
N GLY A 25 -14.57 13.70 10.41
CA GLY A 25 -14.66 13.50 8.96
C GLY A 25 -13.39 13.89 8.19
N GLU A 26 -12.26 14.04 8.88
CA GLU A 26 -10.98 14.39 8.26
C GLU A 26 -10.20 13.14 7.87
N ILE A 27 -9.54 13.17 6.71
CA ILE A 27 -8.77 12.04 6.18
C ILE A 27 -7.27 12.21 6.49
N LEU A 28 -6.67 11.14 7.04
CA LEU A 28 -5.24 11.10 7.30
C LEU A 28 -4.42 10.99 6.00
N LEU A 29 -3.49 11.93 5.82
CA LEU A 29 -2.48 11.90 4.76
C LEU A 29 -1.08 11.73 5.36
N VAL A 30 -0.22 10.99 4.67
CA VAL A 30 1.20 10.85 4.99
C VAL A 30 2.07 11.45 3.89
N ARG A 31 3.27 11.94 4.25
CA ARG A 31 4.28 12.34 3.26
C ARG A 31 5.10 11.12 2.88
N ALA A 32 5.03 10.73 1.62
CA ALA A 32 5.78 9.57 1.17
C ALA A 32 7.07 9.98 0.42
N PRO A 33 8.26 9.63 0.95
CA PRO A 33 9.53 9.91 0.27
C PRO A 33 9.61 9.26 -1.12
N LYS A 34 9.04 8.06 -1.25
CA LYS A 34 8.94 7.31 -2.52
C LYS A 34 8.11 8.04 -3.59
N TRP A 35 7.25 8.97 -3.17
CA TRP A 35 6.36 9.75 -4.03
C TRP A 35 6.79 11.22 -4.11
N HIS A 36 8.10 11.49 -4.16
CA HIS A 36 8.65 12.85 -4.24
C HIS A 36 8.20 13.76 -3.08
N ASN A 37 8.05 13.21 -1.87
CA ASN A 37 7.56 13.92 -0.68
C ASN A 37 6.15 14.52 -0.82
N LYS A 38 5.34 14.01 -1.76
CA LYS A 38 3.93 14.37 -1.90
C LYS A 38 3.11 13.74 -0.77
N TRP A 39 1.97 14.36 -0.51
CA TRP A 39 0.95 13.79 0.37
C TRP A 39 0.20 12.66 -0.34
N THR A 40 0.01 11.54 0.36
CA THR A 40 -0.69 10.36 -0.13
C THR A 40 -1.48 9.70 1.01
N MET A 41 -2.40 8.82 0.66
CA MET A 41 -2.99 7.87 1.60
C MET A 41 -1.90 6.93 2.13
N PRO A 42 -1.98 6.51 3.41
CA PRO A 42 -1.15 5.43 3.95
C PRO A 42 -1.35 4.12 3.19
N GLY A 43 -0.28 3.35 3.05
CA GLY A 43 -0.33 2.04 2.41
C GLY A 43 0.86 1.75 1.49
N GLY A 44 0.86 0.54 0.95
CA GLY A 44 2.02 0.02 0.26
C GLY A 44 1.77 -1.30 -0.44
N HIS A 45 2.86 -2.04 -0.62
CA HIS A 45 2.88 -3.34 -1.27
C HIS A 45 2.24 -4.40 -0.38
N ILE A 46 1.45 -5.27 -1.01
CA ILE A 46 0.86 -6.44 -0.35
C ILE A 46 1.84 -7.59 -0.47
N GLU A 47 2.24 -8.18 0.66
CA GLU A 47 3.19 -9.28 0.63
C GLU A 47 2.53 -10.61 0.22
N PRO A 48 3.29 -11.54 -0.37
CA PRO A 48 2.80 -12.87 -0.71
C PRO A 48 2.19 -13.57 0.51
N GLY A 49 0.93 -14.01 0.38
CA GLY A 49 0.20 -14.70 1.45
C GLY A 49 -0.51 -13.78 2.43
N GLU A 50 -0.34 -12.46 2.35
CA GLU A 50 -1.14 -11.51 3.14
C GLU A 50 -2.53 -11.28 2.51
N LYS A 51 -3.56 -11.14 3.35
CA LYS A 51 -4.82 -10.53 2.90
C LYS A 51 -4.60 -9.03 2.75
N ILE A 52 -5.31 -8.40 1.79
CA ILE A 52 -5.26 -6.94 1.56
C ILE A 52 -5.45 -6.15 2.86
N ALA A 53 -6.46 -6.52 3.65
CA ALA A 53 -6.73 -5.87 4.93
C ALA A 53 -5.56 -6.01 5.93
N GLN A 54 -4.87 -7.16 5.96
CA GLN A 54 -3.73 -7.36 6.87
C GLN A 54 -2.54 -6.50 6.47
N ALA A 55 -2.22 -6.46 5.17
CA ALA A 55 -1.16 -5.61 4.64
C ALA A 55 -1.42 -4.13 4.96
N LEU A 56 -2.64 -3.65 4.75
CA LEU A 56 -2.99 -2.24 5.04
C LEU A 56 -2.95 -1.90 6.53
N LEU A 57 -3.35 -2.81 7.42
CA LEU A 57 -3.24 -2.60 8.86
C LEU A 57 -1.77 -2.56 9.31
N ARG A 58 -0.92 -3.42 8.75
CA ARG A 58 0.53 -3.42 8.99
C ARG A 58 1.16 -2.11 8.52
N GLU A 59 0.95 -1.72 7.27
CA GLU A 59 1.48 -0.47 6.71
C GLU A 59 1.00 0.76 7.50
N ALA A 60 -0.28 0.83 7.86
CA ALA A 60 -0.79 1.93 8.67
C ALA A 60 -0.11 2.01 10.04
N ALA A 61 0.12 0.87 10.71
CA ALA A 61 0.84 0.83 11.97
C ALA A 61 2.31 1.27 11.81
N GLU A 62 2.99 0.85 10.75
CA GLU A 62 4.39 1.20 10.47
C GLU A 62 4.56 2.69 10.12
N GLU A 63 3.67 3.26 9.30
CA GLU A 63 3.77 4.64 8.81
C GLU A 63 3.22 5.67 9.81
N THR A 64 2.24 5.29 10.63
CA THR A 64 1.48 6.24 11.46
C THR A 64 1.45 5.89 12.95
N GLY A 65 1.81 4.65 13.32
CA GLY A 65 1.70 4.16 14.69
C GLY A 65 0.28 3.81 15.13
N LEU A 66 -0.73 3.97 14.27
CA LEU A 66 -2.13 3.73 14.60
C LEU A 66 -2.48 2.24 14.60
N GLN A 67 -3.30 1.83 15.56
CA GLN A 67 -3.92 0.51 15.61
C GLN A 67 -5.36 0.64 15.14
N LEU A 68 -5.66 0.03 13.99
CA LEU A 68 -6.94 0.20 13.29
C LEU A 68 -7.68 -1.12 13.15
N LYS A 69 -8.96 -1.04 12.77
CA LYS A 69 -9.75 -2.18 12.34
C LYS A 69 -10.09 -1.99 10.87
N ALA A 70 -9.93 -3.05 10.07
CA ALA A 70 -10.22 -2.99 8.64
C ALA A 70 -11.71 -2.69 8.39
N GLY A 71 -11.95 -1.70 7.53
CA GLY A 71 -13.25 -1.40 6.95
C GLY A 71 -13.53 -2.21 5.67
N PRO A 72 -14.63 -1.92 4.97
CA PRO A 72 -14.94 -2.53 3.68
C PRO A 72 -13.95 -2.09 2.59
N VAL A 73 -13.82 -2.91 1.55
CA VAL A 73 -13.16 -2.49 0.30
C VAL A 73 -14.12 -1.57 -0.45
N ILE A 74 -13.67 -0.36 -0.75
CA ILE A 74 -14.50 0.67 -1.42
C ILE A 74 -14.16 0.83 -2.91
N ALA A 75 -12.96 0.44 -3.33
CA ALA A 75 -12.50 0.55 -4.70
C ALA A 75 -11.47 -0.52 -5.04
N PHE A 76 -11.47 -0.95 -6.30
CA PHE A 76 -10.47 -1.81 -6.90
C PHE A 76 -10.24 -1.36 -8.35
N GLY A 77 -9.01 -1.41 -8.82
CA GLY A 77 -8.67 -0.98 -10.17
C GLY A 77 -7.29 -1.46 -10.59
N GLU A 78 -7.00 -1.26 -11.86
CA GLU A 78 -5.75 -1.68 -12.50
C GLU A 78 -4.96 -0.46 -12.98
N LEU A 79 -3.64 -0.50 -12.83
CA LEU A 79 -2.72 0.50 -13.36
C LEU A 79 -1.84 -0.16 -14.42
N ILE A 80 -2.29 -0.14 -15.67
CA ILE A 80 -1.59 -0.78 -16.78
C ILE A 80 -0.58 0.21 -17.38
N ASN A 81 0.70 -0.17 -17.39
CA ASN A 81 1.81 0.63 -17.95
C ASN A 81 1.93 2.06 -17.38
N SER A 82 1.58 2.26 -16.11
CA SER A 82 1.71 3.58 -15.48
C SER A 82 3.19 3.99 -15.34
N LYS A 83 3.51 5.22 -15.74
CA LYS A 83 4.86 5.82 -15.59
C LYS A 83 5.30 5.91 -14.14
N ASP A 84 4.34 5.95 -13.21
CA ASP A 84 4.57 6.06 -11.76
C ASP A 84 5.12 4.77 -11.13
N PHE A 85 4.84 3.61 -11.75
CA PHE A 85 5.25 2.29 -11.26
C PHE A 85 6.19 1.57 -12.23
N HIS A 86 6.43 2.13 -13.41
CA HIS A 86 7.34 1.57 -14.40
C HIS A 86 8.80 1.88 -14.04
N ARG A 87 9.50 0.96 -13.37
CA ARG A 87 10.96 1.02 -13.24
C ARG A 87 11.60 0.44 -14.50
N PRO A 88 12.38 1.21 -15.29
CA PRO A 88 13.14 0.63 -16.38
C PRO A 88 14.11 -0.40 -15.79
N ALA A 89 13.96 -1.66 -16.18
CA ALA A 89 14.94 -2.67 -15.85
C ALA A 89 16.20 -2.36 -16.66
N HIS A 90 17.32 -2.10 -15.98
CA HIS A 90 18.62 -2.16 -16.64
C HIS A 90 18.88 -3.63 -17.01
N PHE A 91 18.98 -3.89 -18.32
CA PHE A 91 19.44 -5.16 -18.87
C PHE A 91 20.96 -5.20 -18.91
#